data_AF-U6GEQ5-F1
#
_entry.id   AF-U6GEQ5-F1
#
_cell.length_a   1.000
_cell.length_b   1.000
_cell.length_c   1.000
_cell.angle_alpha   90.00
_cell.angle_beta   90.00
_cell.angle_gamma   90.00
#
_symmetry.space_group_name_H-M   'P 1'
#
loop_
_entity.id
_entity.type
_entity.pdbx_description
1 polymer ?
#
loop_
_entity_poly.entity_id
_entity_poly.type
_entity_poly.pdbx_seq_one_letter_code
_entity_poly.pdbx_strand_id
1 'polypeptide(L)'
;MAILIFLRRPLKAACIAVSLAMAYAASVSAVTVLPRGIPSNHWGLLKEYPAFLDADFPREVAERTEAVTGEGEALDAEESVTDDAVYQQEDGDDAADFNLAFLEDQLRESSLLGNSAARSSFSCTVSFPGGYAASPVVEVLGEGAKQTTATAIFVDEDARYWTHGFVNGVTIPSSFRFGPVGAGGDYADIHPPKGSGRHTYTVVVYEGSLDFGPLLSSLQGSPWSNRSRAVGSVKAIVDDFRRQNPGKPVEELCRCSVRVSYEDIAQQE
;
A
#
# COMPACT_ATOMS: atom_id res chain seq x y z
N MET A 1 56.36 -59.11 4.95
CA MET A 1 56.34 -60.46 4.34
C MET A 1 54.89 -60.85 4.15
N ALA A 2 54.46 -60.97 2.88
CA ALA A 2 53.18 -61.50 2.36
C ALA A 2 51.85 -60.81 2.78
N ILE A 3 50.77 -60.73 1.99
CA ILE A 3 50.41 -61.00 0.59
C ILE A 3 49.08 -60.23 0.35
N LEU A 4 48.87 -59.74 -0.89
CA LEU A 4 47.65 -59.09 -1.41
C LEU A 4 46.35 -59.91 -1.18
N ILE A 5 45.19 -59.23 -1.23
CA ILE A 5 44.12 -59.49 -2.23
C ILE A 5 43.23 -58.23 -2.31
N PHE A 6 43.38 -57.48 -3.41
CA PHE A 6 42.45 -56.46 -3.87
C PHE A 6 41.43 -57.13 -4.79
N LEU A 7 40.18 -57.24 -4.37
CA LEU A 7 39.09 -57.74 -5.21
C LEU A 7 38.52 -56.61 -6.06
N ARG A 8 38.83 -56.67 -7.36
CA ARG A 8 38.18 -55.93 -8.44
C ARG A 8 36.69 -56.32 -8.53
N ARG A 9 35.82 -55.33 -8.72
CA ARG A 9 34.55 -55.52 -9.45
C ARG A 9 34.40 -54.44 -10.51
N PRO A 10 34.42 -54.80 -11.81
CA PRO A 10 33.83 -53.99 -12.87
C PRO A 10 32.45 -54.56 -13.19
N LEU A 11 31.39 -53.75 -13.14
CA LEU A 11 30.18 -54.04 -13.91
C LEU A 11 29.88 -52.87 -14.84
N LYS A 12 29.93 -53.20 -16.12
CA LYS A 12 29.50 -52.40 -17.26
C LYS A 12 27.99 -52.57 -17.46
N ALA A 13 27.43 -51.63 -18.22
CA ALA A 13 26.17 -51.69 -18.96
C ALA A 13 24.89 -51.55 -18.10
N ALA A 14 23.84 -50.86 -18.51
CA ALA A 14 23.37 -50.69 -19.88
C ALA A 14 22.62 -49.37 -20.10
N CYS A 15 22.71 -48.88 -21.33
CA CYS A 15 21.87 -47.85 -21.92
C CYS A 15 20.41 -48.28 -21.97
N ILE A 16 19.49 -47.41 -21.57
CA ILE A 16 18.11 -47.41 -22.10
C ILE A 16 17.78 -45.97 -22.47
N ALA A 17 17.98 -45.66 -23.74
CA ALA A 17 17.35 -44.52 -24.39
C ALA A 17 15.98 -45.02 -24.88
N VAL A 18 14.90 -44.44 -24.35
CA VAL A 18 13.57 -44.58 -24.95
C VAL A 18 13.20 -43.21 -25.50
N SER A 19 13.40 -43.09 -26.81
CA SER A 19 12.77 -42.04 -27.61
C SER A 19 11.34 -42.49 -27.91
N LEU A 20 10.35 -41.80 -27.35
CA LEU A 20 8.98 -41.85 -27.87
C LEU A 20 8.63 -40.47 -28.41
N ALA A 21 8.82 -40.32 -29.72
CA ALA A 21 8.13 -39.32 -30.50
C ALA A 21 6.71 -39.86 -30.77
N MET A 22 5.68 -39.12 -30.37
CA MET A 22 4.37 -39.25 -30.99
C MET A 22 3.79 -37.85 -31.21
N ALA A 23 3.61 -37.54 -32.49
CA ALA A 23 3.08 -36.31 -33.00
C ALA A 23 1.55 -36.42 -33.19
N TYR A 24 0.93 -35.24 -33.36
CA TYR A 24 -0.46 -34.97 -33.77
C TYR A 24 -1.53 -35.21 -32.69
N ALA A 25 -2.54 -34.37 -32.50
CA ALA A 25 -3.16 -33.41 -33.42
C ALA A 25 -3.70 -32.18 -32.67
N ALA A 26 -3.65 -31.02 -33.34
CA ALA A 26 -4.48 -29.88 -32.99
C ALA A 26 -5.94 -30.19 -33.35
N SER A 27 -6.84 -30.18 -32.36
CA SER A 27 -8.27 -29.99 -32.59
C SER A 27 -8.73 -28.74 -31.86
N VAL A 28 -8.98 -27.69 -32.63
CA VAL A 28 -9.65 -26.48 -32.17
C VAL A 28 -11.15 -26.80 -32.18
N SER A 29 -11.71 -27.11 -31.02
CA SER A 29 -13.15 -27.12 -30.82
C SER A 29 -13.52 -25.90 -29.99
N ALA A 30 -14.01 -24.88 -30.67
CA ALA A 30 -14.71 -23.76 -30.04
C ALA A 30 -15.99 -24.30 -29.40
N VAL A 31 -15.99 -24.42 -28.07
CA VAL A 31 -17.19 -24.66 -27.28
C VAL A 31 -17.56 -23.34 -26.62
N THR A 32 -18.61 -22.71 -27.15
CA THR A 32 -19.33 -21.64 -26.45
C THR A 32 -20.07 -22.27 -25.27
N VAL A 33 -19.50 -22.19 -24.07
CA VAL A 33 -20.21 -22.52 -22.83
C VAL A 33 -20.95 -21.26 -22.39
N LEU A 34 -22.28 -21.33 -22.44
CA LEU A 34 -23.19 -20.39 -21.83
C LEU A 34 -23.22 -20.70 -20.31
N PRO A 35 -22.74 -19.84 -19.39
CA PRO A 35 -22.91 -20.10 -17.98
C PRO A 35 -24.37 -19.84 -17.58
N ARG A 36 -25.17 -20.91 -17.58
CA ARG A 36 -26.45 -20.98 -16.87
C ARG A 36 -26.18 -21.36 -15.41
N GLY A 37 -26.55 -20.46 -14.50
CA GLY A 37 -26.93 -20.76 -13.11
C GLY A 37 -25.84 -21.34 -12.21
N ILE A 38 -25.20 -20.47 -11.42
CA ILE A 38 -24.51 -20.91 -10.21
C ILE A 38 -25.57 -21.12 -9.12
N PRO A 39 -25.67 -22.33 -8.54
CA PRO A 39 -26.48 -22.56 -7.36
C PRO A 39 -25.90 -21.84 -6.15
N SER A 40 -26.83 -21.23 -5.44
CA SER A 40 -26.76 -20.73 -4.08
C SER A 40 -26.15 -21.73 -3.08
N ASN A 41 -25.40 -21.17 -2.12
CA ASN A 41 -25.20 -21.64 -0.74
C ASN A 41 -24.07 -22.63 -0.47
N HIS A 42 -22.90 -22.08 -0.10
CA HIS A 42 -21.93 -22.71 0.80
C HIS A 42 -20.93 -21.62 1.22
N TRP A 43 -21.21 -20.93 2.32
CA TRP A 43 -20.20 -20.30 3.18
C TRP A 43 -20.82 -20.25 4.58
N GLY A 44 -20.55 -21.31 5.33
CA GLY A 44 -20.84 -21.36 6.75
C GLY A 44 -19.83 -20.52 7.52
N LEU A 45 -20.34 -19.84 8.55
CA LEU A 45 -19.63 -19.32 9.72
C LEU A 45 -18.39 -18.44 9.45
N LEU A 46 -18.65 -17.17 9.17
CA LEU A 46 -17.87 -16.11 9.81
C LEU A 46 -18.72 -15.53 10.93
N LYS A 47 -18.17 -15.56 12.14
CA LYS A 47 -18.75 -15.03 13.37
C LYS A 47 -19.21 -13.59 13.15
N GLU A 48 -20.46 -13.32 13.52
CA GLU A 48 -20.97 -11.98 13.77
C GLU A 48 -20.03 -11.24 14.73
N TYR A 49 -19.47 -10.13 14.26
CA TYR A 49 -18.95 -9.10 15.15
C TYR A 49 -20.14 -8.22 15.58
N PRO A 50 -20.26 -7.86 16.87
CA PRO A 50 -21.36 -7.03 17.33
C PRO A 50 -21.23 -5.62 16.76
N ALA A 51 -22.28 -5.17 16.08
CA ALA A 51 -22.52 -3.76 15.83
C ALA A 51 -22.64 -3.06 17.18
N PHE A 52 -21.69 -2.18 17.50
CA PHE A 52 -21.76 -1.33 18.68
C PHE A 52 -21.94 0.13 18.26
N LEU A 53 -23.20 0.54 18.37
CA LEU A 53 -23.71 1.82 18.84
C LEU A 53 -23.57 3.08 17.97
N ASP A 54 -24.73 3.45 17.41
CA ASP A 54 -25.34 4.77 17.56
C ASP A 54 -24.96 5.43 18.90
N ALA A 55 -24.29 6.58 18.83
CA ALA A 55 -24.29 7.54 19.90
C ALA A 55 -24.28 8.95 19.31
N ASP A 56 -25.36 9.66 19.60
CA ASP A 56 -25.65 11.07 19.38
C ASP A 56 -24.44 12.00 19.48
N PHE A 57 -24.26 12.83 18.45
CA PHE A 57 -23.48 14.06 18.54
C PHE A 57 -24.32 15.16 19.20
N PRO A 58 -23.85 15.80 20.29
CA PRO A 58 -24.34 17.13 20.66
C PRO A 58 -23.50 18.21 19.98
N ARG A 59 -24.24 19.06 19.29
CA ARG A 59 -23.91 20.34 18.67
C ARG A 59 -23.99 21.47 19.72
N GLU A 60 -23.15 22.50 19.55
CA GLU A 60 -23.16 23.82 20.25
C GLU A 60 -22.77 23.79 21.74
N VAL A 61 -21.95 24.71 22.28
CA VAL A 61 -22.02 26.17 22.21
C VAL A 61 -20.62 26.78 22.41
N ALA A 62 -20.30 27.81 21.63
CA ALA A 62 -19.21 28.73 21.88
C ALA A 62 -19.62 29.75 22.96
N GLU A 63 -18.82 29.93 24.01
CA GLU A 63 -18.89 31.15 24.82
C GLU A 63 -17.52 31.49 25.46
N ARG A 64 -16.89 32.50 24.85
CA ARG A 64 -16.29 33.70 25.46
C ARG A 64 -15.59 33.57 26.82
N THR A 65 -14.30 33.87 26.84
CA THR A 65 -13.61 34.39 28.04
C THR A 65 -12.62 35.47 27.63
N GLU A 66 -13.01 36.73 27.87
CA GLU A 66 -12.13 37.89 28.08
C GLU A 66 -11.90 37.95 29.61
N ALA A 67 -10.84 38.44 30.26
CA ALA A 67 -9.65 39.22 29.93
C ALA A 67 -8.64 39.11 31.11
N VAL A 68 -7.34 39.27 30.81
CA VAL A 68 -6.34 40.12 31.51
C VAL A 68 -6.15 40.00 33.03
N THR A 69 -4.98 39.52 33.49
CA THR A 69 -3.94 40.33 34.20
C THR A 69 -2.75 39.43 34.58
N GLY A 70 -1.52 39.91 34.37
CA GLY A 70 -0.32 39.25 34.87
C GLY A 70 0.95 39.80 34.23
N GLU A 71 1.32 41.02 34.62
CA GLU A 71 2.62 41.63 34.32
C GLU A 71 3.75 40.83 35.00
N GLY A 72 4.84 40.59 34.26
CA GLY A 72 6.06 39.97 34.74
C GLY A 72 7.19 40.22 33.76
N GLU A 73 8.03 41.18 34.11
CA GLU A 73 9.16 41.75 33.35
C GLU A 73 10.32 40.75 33.11
N ALA A 74 10.92 40.89 31.91
CA ALA A 74 12.33 40.74 31.55
C ALA A 74 13.10 39.43 31.87
N LEU A 75 13.68 38.80 30.84
CA LEU A 75 15.10 38.98 30.46
C LEU A 75 15.50 38.04 29.29
N ASP A 76 16.34 38.62 28.43
CA ASP A 76 17.35 38.06 27.53
C ASP A 76 17.01 37.09 26.40
N ALA A 77 17.39 37.57 25.21
CA ALA A 77 17.47 36.87 23.95
C ALA A 77 18.73 36.01 23.90
N GLU A 78 18.56 34.70 23.72
CA GLU A 78 19.55 33.85 23.07
C GLU A 78 18.85 32.88 22.11
N GLU A 79 19.06 33.15 20.82
CA GLU A 79 19.25 32.22 19.72
C GLU A 79 18.88 30.74 19.99
N SER A 80 17.70 30.34 19.53
CA SER A 80 17.44 28.94 19.17
C SER A 80 17.05 28.88 17.69
N VAL A 81 17.97 28.34 16.90
CA VAL A 81 17.74 27.92 15.52
C VAL A 81 16.62 26.89 15.55
N THR A 82 15.45 27.29 15.09
CA THR A 82 14.33 26.39 14.82
C THR A 82 14.45 25.92 13.37
N ASP A 83 14.90 24.68 13.19
CA ASP A 83 14.84 23.92 11.94
C ASP A 83 13.38 23.54 11.62
N ASP A 84 12.49 24.53 11.52
CA ASP A 84 11.04 24.33 11.38
C ASP A 84 10.47 25.06 10.14
N ALA A 85 11.23 24.98 9.03
CA ALA A 85 10.92 25.70 7.80
C ALA A 85 11.12 24.85 6.52
N VAL A 86 10.67 23.59 6.50
CA VAL A 86 10.80 22.71 5.32
C VAL A 86 9.47 22.41 4.59
N TYR A 87 8.30 22.84 5.10
CA TYR A 87 7.02 22.54 4.44
C TYR A 87 6.11 23.76 4.18
N GLN A 88 6.60 24.99 4.30
CA GLN A 88 5.91 26.15 3.73
C GLN A 88 6.55 26.53 2.41
N GLN A 89 6.09 25.91 1.34
CA GLN A 89 6.43 26.32 -0.02
C GLN A 89 5.46 27.43 -0.44
N GLU A 90 6.02 28.62 -0.63
CA GLU A 90 5.34 29.83 -1.09
C GLU A 90 4.71 29.61 -2.48
N ASP A 91 3.49 30.11 -2.67
CA ASP A 91 2.80 30.18 -3.96
C ASP A 91 3.59 31.10 -4.91
N GLY A 92 4.45 30.50 -5.73
CA GLY A 92 5.17 31.14 -6.84
C GLY A 92 4.72 30.57 -8.18
N ASP A 93 4.54 31.45 -9.17
CA ASP A 93 3.98 31.26 -10.52
C ASP A 93 4.75 30.29 -11.47
N ASP A 94 5.36 29.22 -10.97
CA ASP A 94 6.19 28.27 -11.73
C ASP A 94 5.49 26.92 -12.01
N ALA A 95 4.18 26.93 -12.25
CA ALA A 95 3.39 25.70 -12.49
C ALA A 95 3.91 24.82 -13.65
N ALA A 96 4.70 25.37 -14.56
CA ALA A 96 5.34 24.62 -15.65
C ALA A 96 6.62 23.89 -15.22
N ASP A 97 7.40 24.46 -14.30
CA ASP A 97 8.68 23.88 -13.84
C ASP A 97 8.44 22.72 -12.85
N PHE A 98 7.43 22.86 -12.00
CA PHE A 98 6.97 21.78 -11.12
C PHE A 98 6.43 20.56 -11.88
N ASN A 99 5.78 20.77 -13.02
CA ASN A 99 5.29 19.67 -13.86
C ASN A 99 6.43 18.90 -14.53
N LEU A 100 7.49 19.60 -14.95
CA LEU A 100 8.67 18.95 -15.52
C LEU A 100 9.45 18.16 -14.47
N ALA A 101 9.69 18.74 -13.29
CA ALA A 101 10.33 18.05 -12.18
C ALA A 101 9.53 16.81 -11.74
N PHE A 102 8.20 16.89 -11.72
CA PHE A 102 7.32 15.75 -11.43
C PHE A 102 7.42 14.66 -12.51
N LEU A 103 7.38 15.02 -13.79
CA LEU A 103 7.51 14.06 -14.90
C LEU A 103 8.89 13.39 -14.91
N GLU A 104 9.95 14.14 -14.60
CA GLU A 104 11.30 13.59 -14.49
C GLU A 104 11.45 12.62 -13.31
N ASP A 105 10.89 12.96 -12.14
CA ASP A 105 10.91 12.06 -10.99
C ASP A 105 10.07 10.79 -11.25
N GLN A 106 8.91 10.93 -11.92
CA GLN A 106 8.08 9.80 -12.34
C GLN A 106 8.80 8.88 -13.34
N LEU A 107 9.53 9.44 -14.31
CA LEU A 107 10.36 8.67 -15.24
C LEU A 107 11.52 7.97 -14.52
N ARG A 108 12.14 8.62 -13.54
CA ARG A 108 13.22 8.04 -12.74
C ARG A 108 12.70 6.94 -11.82
N GLU A 109 11.54 7.12 -11.21
CA GLU A 109 10.86 6.09 -10.42
C GLU A 109 10.44 4.91 -11.29
N SER A 110 9.95 5.13 -12.51
CA SER A 110 9.65 4.03 -13.45
C SER A 110 10.87 3.14 -13.73
N SER A 111 12.07 3.72 -13.76
CA SER A 111 13.33 2.98 -13.91
C SER A 111 13.75 2.20 -12.66
N LEU A 112 13.34 2.64 -11.46
CA LEU A 112 13.53 1.93 -10.20
C LEU A 112 12.48 0.83 -9.99
N LEU A 113 11.23 1.09 -10.41
CA LEU A 113 10.09 0.16 -10.41
C LEU A 113 10.29 -0.99 -11.41
N GLY A 114 11.02 -0.76 -12.51
CA GLY A 114 11.38 -1.80 -13.48
C GLY A 114 12.32 -2.89 -12.94
N ASN A 115 12.99 -2.66 -11.81
CA ASN A 115 13.91 -3.60 -11.16
C ASN A 115 13.36 -4.25 -9.89
N SER A 116 12.18 -3.86 -9.40
CA SER A 116 11.50 -4.49 -8.26
C SER A 116 10.62 -5.66 -8.71
N ALA A 117 11.14 -6.53 -9.59
CA ALA A 117 10.59 -7.86 -9.76
C ALA A 117 10.72 -8.57 -8.40
N ALA A 118 9.59 -8.61 -7.69
CA ALA A 118 9.47 -9.08 -6.32
C ALA A 118 10.29 -10.35 -6.06
N ARG A 119 11.09 -10.32 -4.98
CA ARG A 119 11.58 -11.55 -4.36
C ARG A 119 10.33 -12.38 -4.02
N SER A 120 10.20 -13.53 -4.68
CA SER A 120 8.95 -14.25 -4.97
C SER A 120 8.25 -14.92 -3.77
N SER A 121 8.37 -14.39 -2.55
CA SER A 121 7.75 -14.98 -1.36
C SER A 121 6.51 -14.24 -0.87
N PHE A 122 6.24 -13.01 -1.33
CA PHE A 122 5.06 -12.24 -0.93
C PHE A 122 4.20 -11.85 -2.12
N SER A 123 2.89 -11.88 -1.93
CA SER A 123 1.92 -11.42 -2.92
C SER A 123 0.77 -10.69 -2.23
N CYS A 124 0.21 -9.69 -2.88
CA CYS A 124 -0.95 -8.99 -2.37
C CYS A 124 -2.03 -8.79 -3.45
N THR A 125 -3.26 -8.63 -2.99
CA THR A 125 -4.42 -8.28 -3.80
C THR A 125 -5.16 -7.13 -3.12
N VAL A 126 -5.79 -6.26 -3.91
CA VAL A 126 -6.63 -5.16 -3.43
C VAL A 126 -7.98 -5.22 -4.12
N SER A 127 -9.05 -5.09 -3.35
CA SER A 127 -10.42 -5.19 -3.85
C SER A 127 -11.38 -4.28 -3.08
N PHE A 128 -12.51 -3.93 -3.70
CA PHE A 128 -13.57 -3.11 -3.13
C PHE A 128 -14.89 -3.90 -3.00
N PRO A 129 -14.96 -4.93 -2.13
CA PRO A 129 -16.15 -5.77 -2.03
C PRO A 129 -17.37 -5.03 -1.45
N GLY A 130 -17.14 -3.91 -0.74
CA GLY A 130 -18.19 -3.03 -0.21
C GLY A 130 -18.50 -1.83 -1.10
N GLY A 131 -18.03 -1.84 -2.36
CA GLY A 131 -18.07 -0.67 -3.25
C GLY A 131 -16.96 0.35 -2.97
N TYR A 132 -16.87 1.37 -3.83
CA TYR A 132 -15.80 2.37 -3.79
C TYR A 132 -15.93 3.42 -2.68
N ALA A 133 -17.11 3.53 -2.06
CA ALA A 133 -17.35 4.39 -0.90
C ALA A 133 -16.82 3.80 0.42
N ALA A 134 -16.28 2.58 0.41
CA ALA A 134 -15.69 1.92 1.58
C ALA A 134 -14.18 1.73 1.38
N SER A 135 -13.42 1.66 2.50
CA SER A 135 -12.01 1.27 2.45
C SER A 135 -11.83 -0.04 1.69
N PRO A 136 -10.80 -0.18 0.83
CA PRO A 136 -10.53 -1.44 0.17
C PRO A 136 -10.18 -2.53 1.18
N VAL A 137 -10.38 -3.78 0.77
CA VAL A 137 -9.82 -4.97 1.41
C VAL A 137 -8.50 -5.29 0.72
N VAL A 138 -7.45 -5.41 1.52
CA VAL A 138 -6.13 -5.84 1.07
C VAL A 138 -5.85 -7.22 1.64
N GLU A 139 -5.51 -8.18 0.78
CA GLU A 139 -5.04 -9.48 1.21
C GLU A 139 -3.54 -9.58 0.94
N VAL A 140 -2.78 -10.05 1.93
CA VAL A 140 -1.33 -10.23 1.81
C VAL A 140 -0.98 -11.64 2.21
N LEU A 141 -0.28 -12.33 1.31
CA LEU A 141 0.18 -13.70 1.47
C LEU A 141 1.71 -13.70 1.55
N GLY A 142 2.27 -14.57 2.39
CA GLY A 142 3.70 -14.82 2.51
C GLY A 142 3.97 -16.33 2.50
N GLU A 143 4.62 -16.84 1.46
CA GLU A 143 5.00 -18.26 1.36
C GLU A 143 6.20 -18.56 2.27
N GLY A 144 6.04 -19.49 3.20
CA GLY A 144 7.14 -19.96 4.07
C GLY A 144 7.67 -18.91 5.07
N ALA A 145 7.14 -17.69 5.06
CA ALA A 145 7.47 -16.67 6.04
C ALA A 145 6.91 -17.09 7.42
N LYS A 146 7.75 -17.00 8.46
CA LYS A 146 7.23 -16.91 9.83
C LYS A 146 6.27 -15.71 9.88
N GLN A 147 5.28 -15.74 10.77
CA GLN A 147 4.43 -14.56 10.99
C GLN A 147 5.33 -13.33 11.16
N THR A 148 5.18 -12.40 10.23
CA THR A 148 5.89 -11.12 10.19
C THR A 148 4.88 -9.99 10.29
N THR A 149 5.34 -8.82 10.70
CA THR A 149 4.55 -7.61 10.63
C THR A 149 4.91 -6.82 9.38
N ALA A 150 3.99 -5.97 8.94
CA ALA A 150 4.14 -5.12 7.78
C ALA A 150 3.45 -3.78 7.97
N THR A 151 3.81 -2.83 7.12
CA THR A 151 3.22 -1.50 7.02
C THR A 151 2.74 -1.30 5.60
N ALA A 152 1.49 -0.89 5.41
CA ALA A 152 0.91 -0.72 4.09
C ALA A 152 0.53 0.75 3.86
N ILE A 153 0.78 1.24 2.66
CA ILE A 153 0.38 2.58 2.19
C ILE A 153 -0.49 2.41 0.94
N PHE A 154 -1.60 3.14 0.87
CA PHE A 154 -2.51 3.18 -0.27
C PHE A 154 -2.44 4.55 -0.95
N VAL A 155 -2.04 4.57 -2.21
CA VAL A 155 -1.79 5.79 -3.00
C VAL A 155 -2.53 5.78 -4.32
N ASP A 156 -2.77 6.97 -4.87
CA ASP A 156 -3.17 7.20 -6.26
C ASP A 156 -1.95 7.72 -7.04
N GLU A 157 -1.39 6.87 -7.90
CA GLU A 157 -0.18 7.18 -8.66
C GLU A 157 -0.43 8.27 -9.73
N ASP A 158 -1.68 8.41 -10.19
CA ASP A 158 -2.07 9.38 -11.22
C ASP A 158 -2.36 10.78 -10.64
N ALA A 159 -2.41 10.91 -9.31
CA ALA A 159 -2.72 12.15 -8.59
C ALA A 159 -1.55 12.65 -7.71
N ARG A 160 -0.31 12.60 -8.25
CA ARG A 160 0.92 12.98 -7.53
C ARG A 160 1.13 12.16 -6.26
N TYR A 161 0.92 10.85 -6.36
CA TYR A 161 0.98 9.92 -5.24
C TYR A 161 0.04 10.33 -4.09
N TRP A 162 -1.21 10.67 -4.43
CA TRP A 162 -2.18 11.07 -3.41
C TRP A 162 -2.39 9.94 -2.40
N THR A 163 -2.09 10.19 -1.13
CA THR A 163 -2.13 9.16 -0.09
C THR A 163 -3.56 9.03 0.45
N HIS A 164 -4.19 7.91 0.10
CA HIS A 164 -5.54 7.54 0.52
C HIS A 164 -5.55 6.80 1.84
N GLY A 165 -4.49 6.12 2.24
CA GLY A 165 -4.48 5.47 3.53
C GLY A 165 -3.14 4.88 3.90
N PHE A 166 -2.98 4.60 5.18
CA PHE A 166 -1.81 3.94 5.71
C PHE A 166 -2.14 3.17 6.96
N VAL A 167 -1.43 2.07 7.23
CA VAL A 167 -1.61 1.24 8.42
C VAL A 167 -0.31 0.52 8.75
N ASN A 168 0.02 0.41 10.04
CA ASN A 168 1.17 -0.36 10.51
C ASN A 168 0.72 -1.57 11.35
N GLY A 169 1.66 -2.48 11.63
CA GLY A 169 1.38 -3.66 12.45
C GLY A 169 0.51 -4.73 11.77
N VAL A 170 0.41 -4.70 10.44
CA VAL A 170 -0.31 -5.73 9.67
C VAL A 170 0.40 -7.06 9.83
N THR A 171 -0.28 -8.11 10.26
CA THR A 171 0.32 -9.45 10.33
C THR A 171 0.31 -10.10 8.95
N ILE A 172 1.36 -10.82 8.54
CA ILE A 172 1.38 -11.59 7.29
C ILE A 172 1.43 -13.09 7.61
N PRO A 173 0.57 -13.92 6.98
CA PRO A 173 -0.50 -13.57 6.04
C PRO A 173 -1.73 -12.98 6.75
N SER A 174 -2.46 -12.09 6.07
CA SER A 174 -3.74 -11.56 6.56
C SER A 174 -4.61 -10.93 5.46
N SER A 175 -5.83 -10.57 5.86
CA SER A 175 -6.72 -9.66 5.15
C SER A 175 -7.01 -8.49 6.08
N PHE A 176 -6.87 -7.25 5.59
CA PHE A 176 -7.10 -6.04 6.39
C PHE A 176 -7.76 -4.93 5.56
N ARG A 177 -8.22 -3.89 6.27
CA ARG A 177 -8.72 -2.63 5.71
C ARG A 177 -7.94 -1.47 6.31
N PHE A 178 -7.91 -0.35 5.61
CA PHE A 178 -7.44 0.91 6.18
C PHE A 178 -8.53 1.42 7.13
N GLY A 179 -8.14 1.66 8.38
CA GLY A 179 -9.07 1.99 9.46
C GLY A 179 -9.28 3.50 9.62
N PRO A 180 -10.31 3.91 10.36
CA PRO A 180 -10.44 5.29 10.83
C PRO A 180 -9.32 5.63 11.83
N VAL A 181 -9.10 6.93 12.04
CA VAL A 181 -8.11 7.51 12.96
C VAL A 181 -8.08 6.77 14.31
N GLY A 182 -6.88 6.41 14.77
CA GLY A 182 -6.65 5.85 16.11
C GLY A 182 -6.61 4.33 16.20
N ALA A 183 -6.93 3.59 15.13
CA ALA A 183 -6.77 2.14 15.05
C ALA A 183 -5.39 1.67 14.53
N GLY A 184 -4.38 2.55 14.53
CA GLY A 184 -3.09 2.29 13.89
C GLY A 184 -3.08 2.48 12.36
N GLY A 185 -4.13 3.10 11.82
CA GLY A 185 -4.22 3.46 10.41
C GLY A 185 -5.12 4.67 10.13
N ASP A 186 -5.14 5.06 8.86
CA ASP A 186 -5.91 6.18 8.30
C ASP A 186 -6.48 5.79 6.93
N TYR A 187 -7.64 6.32 6.58
CA TYR A 187 -8.25 6.17 5.26
C TYR A 187 -9.02 7.43 4.85
N ALA A 188 -8.87 7.78 3.58
CA ALA A 188 -9.63 8.78 2.85
C ALA A 188 -10.11 8.18 1.52
N ASP A 189 -11.37 8.43 1.20
CA ASP A 189 -12.05 7.86 0.05
C ASP A 189 -11.33 8.13 -1.27
N ILE A 190 -11.46 7.19 -2.21
CA ILE A 190 -10.99 7.40 -3.58
C ILE A 190 -11.97 8.32 -4.32
N HIS A 191 -11.44 9.31 -5.04
CA HIS A 191 -12.26 10.31 -5.71
C HIS A 191 -11.58 10.83 -6.99
N PRO A 192 -11.38 9.97 -8.01
CA PRO A 192 -10.85 10.41 -9.29
C PRO A 192 -11.76 11.51 -9.89
N PRO A 193 -11.22 12.66 -10.33
CA PRO A 193 -12.03 13.72 -10.90
C PRO A 193 -12.79 13.28 -12.14
N LYS A 194 -13.98 13.86 -12.36
CA LYS A 194 -14.74 13.60 -13.58
C LYS A 194 -13.93 13.98 -14.82
N GLY A 195 -13.78 13.04 -15.75
CA GLY A 195 -13.06 13.25 -17.01
C GLY A 195 -11.53 13.13 -16.93
N SER A 196 -10.93 12.81 -15.78
CA SER A 196 -9.49 12.53 -15.68
C SER A 196 -9.11 11.13 -16.19
N GLY A 197 -10.10 10.28 -16.48
CA GLY A 197 -9.89 8.90 -16.90
C GLY A 197 -9.77 7.94 -15.71
N ARG A 198 -9.06 6.82 -15.91
CA ARG A 198 -8.86 5.80 -14.87
C ARG A 198 -7.57 6.07 -14.12
N HIS A 199 -7.69 6.29 -12.82
CA HIS A 199 -6.59 6.41 -11.89
C HIS A 199 -6.13 5.03 -11.40
N THR A 200 -4.85 4.92 -11.06
CA THR A 200 -4.16 3.71 -10.61
C THR A 200 -3.94 3.81 -9.11
N TYR A 201 -4.77 3.08 -8.39
CA TYR A 201 -4.73 3.01 -6.94
C TYR A 201 -3.88 1.82 -6.52
N THR A 202 -2.83 2.09 -5.76
CA THR A 202 -1.78 1.12 -5.45
C THR A 202 -1.58 0.99 -3.96
N VAL A 203 -1.56 -0.25 -3.48
CA VAL A 203 -1.11 -0.57 -2.13
C VAL A 203 0.34 -1.02 -2.20
N VAL A 204 1.21 -0.34 -1.46
CA VAL A 204 2.62 -0.71 -1.27
C VAL A 204 2.77 -1.26 0.14
N VAL A 205 3.29 -2.49 0.25
CA VAL A 205 3.48 -3.17 1.53
C VAL A 205 4.97 -3.22 1.84
N TYR A 206 5.37 -2.68 2.99
CA TYR A 206 6.73 -2.66 3.50
C TYR A 206 6.89 -3.65 4.67
N GLU A 207 8.09 -4.20 4.82
CA GLU A 207 8.44 -5.10 5.92
C GLU A 207 8.45 -4.37 7.27
N GLY A 208 7.90 -5.03 8.29
CA GLY A 208 7.92 -4.58 9.67
C GLY A 208 6.82 -3.58 10.02
N SER A 209 6.70 -3.30 11.32
CA SER A 209 5.87 -2.21 11.83
C SER A 209 6.72 -0.93 11.86
N LEU A 210 6.50 -0.08 10.86
CA LEU A 210 7.17 1.20 10.70
C LEU A 210 6.35 2.29 11.37
N ASP A 211 7.02 3.13 12.12
CA ASP A 211 6.45 4.32 12.73
C ASP A 211 6.31 5.41 11.65
N PHE A 212 5.18 6.12 11.63
CA PHE A 212 4.94 7.18 10.65
C PHE A 212 5.71 8.45 11.01
N GLY A 213 6.42 9.03 10.05
CA GLY A 213 7.11 10.30 10.26
C GLY A 213 6.16 11.50 10.17
N PRO A 214 6.69 12.73 10.21
CA PRO A 214 5.89 13.95 10.18
C PRO A 214 4.97 14.06 8.96
N LEU A 215 5.43 13.60 7.78
CA LEU A 215 4.64 13.68 6.55
C LEU A 215 3.36 12.87 6.70
N LEU A 216 3.47 11.56 6.95
CA LEU A 216 2.31 10.67 7.04
C LEU A 216 1.47 10.97 8.30
N SER A 217 2.10 11.29 9.42
CA SER A 217 1.40 11.65 10.66
C SER A 217 0.51 12.89 10.48
N SER A 218 0.95 13.88 9.69
CA SER A 218 0.16 15.08 9.42
C SER A 218 -1.13 14.82 8.62
N LEU A 219 -1.23 13.66 7.96
CA LEU A 219 -2.40 13.29 7.14
C LEU A 219 -3.49 12.60 7.96
N GLN A 220 -3.19 12.12 9.17
CA GLN A 220 -4.14 11.36 10.00
C GLN A 220 -5.43 12.15 10.22
N GLY A 221 -6.56 11.56 9.83
CA GLY A 221 -7.88 12.15 9.99
C GLY A 221 -8.21 13.28 9.03
N SER A 222 -7.29 13.62 8.12
CA SER A 222 -7.59 14.64 7.12
C SER A 222 -8.58 14.11 6.07
N PRO A 223 -9.47 14.94 5.51
CA PRO A 223 -10.41 14.49 4.49
C PRO A 223 -9.69 14.18 3.16
N TRP A 224 -10.40 13.49 2.24
CA TRP A 224 -9.90 13.23 0.89
C TRP A 224 -9.58 14.51 0.11
N SER A 225 -10.20 15.63 0.43
CA SER A 225 -10.00 16.92 -0.24
C SER A 225 -8.77 17.70 0.27
N ASN A 226 -8.03 17.16 1.24
CA ASN A 226 -6.83 17.81 1.75
C ASN A 226 -5.65 17.67 0.78
N ARG A 227 -5.25 18.79 0.14
CA ARG A 227 -4.11 18.87 -0.79
C ARG A 227 -2.79 18.32 -0.24
N SER A 228 -2.58 18.34 1.08
CA SER A 228 -1.37 17.79 1.70
C SER A 228 -1.22 16.27 1.50
N ARG A 229 -2.31 15.57 1.13
CA ARG A 229 -2.25 14.15 0.78
C ARG A 229 -1.51 13.88 -0.55
N ALA A 230 -1.32 14.88 -1.41
CA ALA A 230 -0.45 14.77 -2.58
C ALA A 230 1.03 14.84 -2.16
N VAL A 231 1.59 13.70 -1.74
CA VAL A 231 2.95 13.64 -1.19
C VAL A 231 4.07 13.67 -2.25
N GLY A 232 3.70 13.68 -3.53
CA GLY A 232 4.61 13.89 -4.65
C GLY A 232 5.19 12.60 -5.23
N SER A 233 5.74 11.72 -4.39
CA SER A 233 6.39 10.47 -4.85
C SER A 233 6.41 9.36 -3.79
N VAL A 234 6.65 8.11 -4.23
CA VAL A 234 6.92 6.98 -3.31
C VAL A 234 8.21 7.25 -2.53
N LYS A 235 9.20 7.87 -3.17
CA LYS A 235 10.42 8.28 -2.48
C LYS A 235 10.15 9.16 -1.25
N ALA A 236 9.22 10.11 -1.32
CA ALA A 236 8.87 10.96 -0.17
C ALA A 236 8.33 10.13 1.01
N ILE A 237 7.48 9.14 0.72
CA ILE A 237 6.93 8.20 1.71
C ILE A 237 8.06 7.35 2.35
N VAL A 238 8.94 6.80 1.52
CA VAL A 238 10.08 5.99 1.99
C VAL A 238 11.05 6.81 2.84
N ASP A 239 11.31 8.06 2.46
CA ASP A 239 12.20 8.95 3.20
C ASP A 239 11.56 9.38 4.55
N ASP A 240 10.23 9.55 4.61
CA ASP A 240 9.49 9.74 5.86
C ASP A 240 9.65 8.55 6.82
N PHE A 241 9.49 7.32 6.32
CA PHE A 241 9.73 6.12 7.10
C PHE A 241 11.17 6.03 7.61
N ARG A 242 12.16 6.26 6.74
CA ARG A 242 13.57 6.19 7.12
C ARG A 242 13.94 7.19 8.20
N ARG A 243 13.38 8.41 8.12
CA ARG A 243 13.59 9.45 9.12
C ARG A 243 13.07 9.03 10.49
N GLN A 244 11.88 8.44 10.54
CA GLN A 244 11.23 8.06 11.80
C GLN A 244 11.74 6.72 12.36
N ASN A 245 12.31 5.85 11.52
CA ASN A 245 12.73 4.51 11.90
C ASN A 245 14.24 4.29 11.72
N PRO A 246 15.11 5.04 12.42
CA PRO A 246 16.55 4.92 12.25
C PRO A 246 17.02 3.49 12.58
N GLY A 247 17.78 2.91 11.65
CA GLY A 247 18.32 1.56 11.78
C GLY A 247 17.36 0.41 11.43
N LYS A 248 16.08 0.70 11.12
CA LYS A 248 15.17 -0.30 10.54
C LYS A 248 15.28 -0.25 9.00
N PRO A 249 15.38 -1.39 8.29
CA PRO A 249 15.27 -1.39 6.84
C PRO A 249 13.85 -1.01 6.40
N VAL A 250 13.73 -0.26 5.31
CA VAL A 250 12.46 0.02 4.63
C VAL A 250 12.49 -0.77 3.32
N GLU A 251 12.04 -2.02 3.36
CA GLU A 251 12.02 -2.96 2.23
C GLU A 251 10.58 -3.17 1.76
N GLU A 252 10.32 -2.94 0.46
CA GLU A 252 9.03 -3.25 -0.16
C GLU A 252 8.90 -4.78 -0.32
N LEU A 253 7.86 -5.35 0.28
CA LEU A 253 7.53 -6.77 0.19
C LEU A 253 6.74 -7.10 -1.09
N CYS A 254 5.69 -6.33 -1.35
CA CYS A 254 4.82 -6.52 -2.50
C CYS A 254 3.98 -5.27 -2.79
N ARG A 255 3.44 -5.23 -4.01
CA ARG A 255 2.59 -4.14 -4.52
C ARG A 255 1.42 -4.70 -5.29
N CYS A 256 0.23 -4.18 -5.06
CA CYS A 256 -0.97 -4.52 -5.82
C CYS A 256 -1.73 -3.25 -6.21
N SER A 257 -2.35 -3.28 -7.37
CA SER A 257 -2.99 -2.10 -7.94
C SER A 257 -4.37 -2.42 -8.50
N VAL A 258 -5.25 -1.44 -8.49
CA VAL A 258 -6.57 -1.46 -9.12
C VAL A 258 -6.79 -0.15 -9.85
N ARG A 259 -7.47 -0.20 -11.00
CA ARG A 259 -7.73 0.99 -11.81
C ARG A 259 -9.20 1.38 -11.68
N VAL A 260 -9.47 2.59 -11.22
CA VAL A 260 -10.82 3.10 -10.97
C VAL A 260 -10.98 4.46 -11.62
N SER A 261 -12.11 4.69 -12.29
CA SER A 261 -12.51 5.99 -12.84
C SER A 261 -13.67 6.58 -12.05
N TYR A 262 -13.94 7.87 -12.28
CA TYR A 262 -15.13 8.54 -11.78
C TYR A 262 -16.41 7.79 -12.21
N GLU A 263 -16.45 7.33 -13.47
CA GLU A 263 -17.60 6.62 -14.03
C GLU A 263 -17.83 5.26 -13.36
N ASP A 264 -16.76 4.58 -12.90
CA ASP A 264 -16.87 3.32 -12.15
C ASP A 264 -17.53 3.55 -10.77
N ILE A 265 -17.23 4.68 -10.13
CA ILE A 265 -17.82 5.07 -8.84
C ILE A 265 -19.28 5.49 -9.00
N ALA A 266 -19.57 6.34 -9.99
CA ALA A 266 -20.92 6.84 -10.25
C ALA A 266 -21.93 5.73 -10.66
N GLN A 267 -21.47 4.56 -11.09
CA GLN A 267 -22.33 3.41 -11.40
C GLN A 267 -22.73 2.59 -10.16
N GLN A 268 -22.11 2.84 -9.00
CA GLN A 268 -22.37 2.13 -7.74
C GLN A 268 -23.24 2.91 -6.76
N GLU A 269 -23.49 4.20 -7.03
CA GLU A 269 -24.42 5.07 -6.30
C GLU A 269 -25.86 4.92 -6.82
#